data_AF-A0AAD7S7X7-F1
#
_entry.id   AF-A0AAD7S7X7-F1
#
_cell.length_a   1.000
_cell.length_b   1.000
_cell.length_c   1.000
_cell.angle_alpha   90.00
_cell.angle_beta   90.00
_cell.angle_gamma   90.00
#
_symmetry.space_group_name_H-M   'P 1'
#
loop_
_entity.id
_entity.type
_entity.pdbx_description
1 polymer ?
#
loop_
_entity_poly.entity_id
_entity_poly.type
_entity_poly.pdbx_seq_one_letter_code
_entity_poly.pdbx_strand_id
1 'polypeptide(L)'
;IKPIKNQFVEVGLTRKYVRHFQVSAAAQLIGSSKRRLEKPQEISRGRKDMAEAIADTRRLFSKPQTLNDAYGPPSNFLEIDVSNPETVGVGRGRFTTYEIRLKTNLPIFKLKESRVRRRYSDFEWLRGELERESKVVVPPLPGKAFFRQLPFRGDDGIYDDSFIEDRRQGLEQFLNKVAGHPLAQNERCLHMFLQDEIVDKTLSLGFESIPVAKHRGT
;
A
#
# COMPACT_ATOMS: atom_id res chain seq x y z
N ILE A 1 10.93 58.22 21.59
CA ILE A 1 9.62 57.53 21.77
C ILE A 1 9.87 56.04 21.55
N LYS A 2 9.42 55.20 22.50
CA LYS A 2 9.82 53.80 22.71
C LYS A 2 9.27 52.83 21.65
N PRO A 3 9.90 51.64 21.46
CA PRO A 3 9.35 50.54 20.66
C PRO A 3 8.34 49.69 21.47
N ILE A 4 7.36 49.08 20.80
CA ILE A 4 6.38 48.15 21.40
C ILE A 4 6.48 46.78 20.70
N LYS A 5 6.31 45.75 21.54
CA LYS A 5 6.71 44.34 21.42
C LYS A 5 5.68 43.42 20.71
N ASN A 6 6.23 42.32 20.17
CA ASN A 6 5.75 40.92 20.06
C ASN A 6 4.27 40.55 20.25
N GLN A 7 3.78 39.75 19.30
CA GLN A 7 3.11 38.44 19.50
C GLN A 7 3.20 37.68 18.15
N PHE A 8 4.13 36.76 17.91
CA PHE A 8 4.11 35.32 18.25
C PHE A 8 2.76 34.62 18.01
N VAL A 9 2.63 33.94 16.87
CA VAL A 9 1.95 32.63 16.76
C VAL A 9 2.70 31.79 15.71
N GLU A 10 3.63 30.97 16.20
CA GLU A 10 4.18 29.82 15.48
C GLU A 10 3.12 28.72 15.52
N VAL A 11 2.61 28.27 14.36
CA VAL A 11 1.78 27.07 14.28
C VAL A 11 2.67 25.92 13.84
N GLY A 12 3.40 25.37 14.80
CA GLY A 12 4.09 24.09 14.66
C GLY A 12 3.08 22.95 14.63
N LEU A 13 2.84 22.38 13.45
CA LEU A 13 2.15 21.10 13.30
C LEU A 13 3.20 20.00 13.07
N THR A 14 3.55 19.35 14.16
CA THR A 14 4.39 18.16 14.19
C THR A 14 3.67 17.00 13.48
N ARG A 15 4.24 16.51 12.37
CA ARG A 15 3.84 15.24 11.73
C ARG A 15 4.23 14.06 12.62
N LYS A 16 3.45 13.84 13.68
CA LYS A 16 3.23 12.50 14.25
C LYS A 16 2.17 11.79 13.41
N TYR A 17 2.18 10.46 13.44
CA TYR A 17 1.36 9.51 12.68
C TYR A 17 1.94 9.06 11.33
N VAL A 18 2.82 8.05 11.36
CA VAL A 18 2.54 6.69 10.83
C VAL A 18 3.51 5.72 11.53
N ARG A 19 3.18 5.31 12.75
CA ARG A 19 3.75 4.09 13.37
C ARG A 19 2.63 3.46 14.16
N HIS A 20 2.06 2.39 13.64
CA HIS A 20 1.47 1.26 14.36
C HIS A 20 0.59 0.49 13.38
N PHE A 21 1.13 -0.57 12.78
CA PHE A 21 0.36 -1.77 12.50
C PHE A 21 1.22 -2.95 12.90
N GLN A 22 0.95 -3.45 14.11
CA GLN A 22 1.54 -4.65 14.63
C GLN A 22 0.98 -5.86 13.88
N VAL A 23 1.90 -6.79 13.65
CA VAL A 23 1.67 -8.20 13.37
C VAL A 23 0.80 -8.77 14.51
N SER A 24 -0.46 -9.10 14.24
CA SER A 24 -1.24 -10.00 15.10
C SER A 24 -2.45 -10.53 14.33
N ALA A 25 -2.32 -11.76 13.84
CA ALA A 25 -3.45 -12.55 13.37
C ALA A 25 -3.20 -14.00 13.77
N ALA A 26 -3.61 -14.37 14.98
CA ALA A 26 -3.95 -15.74 15.32
C ALA A 26 -4.83 -15.78 16.58
N ALA A 27 -5.90 -16.57 16.47
CA ALA A 27 -6.73 -17.12 17.54
C ALA A 27 -7.83 -16.22 18.16
N GLN A 28 -9.04 -16.36 17.62
CA GLN A 28 -10.28 -16.29 18.40
C GLN A 28 -11.26 -17.36 17.90
N LEU A 29 -12.18 -17.76 18.80
CA LEU A 29 -13.20 -18.82 18.78
C LEU A 29 -12.73 -20.08 19.54
N ILE A 30 -13.14 -20.30 20.79
CA ILE A 30 -14.45 -20.80 21.28
C ILE A 30 -14.55 -20.38 22.76
N GLY A 31 -15.60 -19.76 23.30
CA GLY A 31 -16.94 -20.32 23.56
C GLY A 31 -17.20 -20.30 25.07
N SER A 32 -18.37 -19.81 25.48
CA SER A 32 -18.70 -19.30 26.81
C SER A 32 -18.73 -20.34 27.94
N SER A 33 -18.23 -19.95 29.12
CA SER A 33 -18.23 -20.70 30.37
C SER A 33 -19.56 -20.54 31.14
N LYS A 34 -20.23 -21.66 31.47
CA LYS A 34 -21.35 -21.74 32.42
C LYS A 34 -20.84 -22.42 33.70
N ARG A 35 -20.92 -21.70 34.83
CA ARG A 35 -20.52 -22.16 36.17
C ARG A 35 -21.46 -23.26 36.71
N ARG A 36 -20.90 -24.33 37.27
CA ARG A 36 -21.48 -25.10 38.38
C ARG A 36 -20.36 -25.77 39.19
N LEU A 37 -20.31 -25.50 40.50
CA LEU A 37 -19.39 -26.11 41.47
C LEU A 37 -19.89 -27.50 41.89
N GLU A 38 -19.01 -28.51 41.93
CA GLU A 38 -19.02 -29.60 42.91
C GLU A 38 -17.59 -30.10 43.23
N LYS A 39 -17.45 -30.72 44.41
CA LYS A 39 -16.25 -30.92 45.25
C LYS A 39 -15.30 -32.05 44.79
N PRO A 40 -14.07 -32.15 45.37
CA PRO A 40 -12.94 -32.92 44.82
C PRO A 40 -12.67 -34.25 45.53
N GLN A 41 -12.33 -35.34 44.80
CA GLN A 41 -11.49 -36.46 45.29
C GLN A 41 -10.72 -37.22 44.19
N GLU A 42 -9.42 -37.41 44.47
CA GLU A 42 -8.45 -38.47 44.12
C GLU A 42 -7.87 -38.72 42.69
N ILE A 43 -6.61 -38.26 42.54
CA ILE A 43 -5.36 -39.04 42.35
C ILE A 43 -5.29 -40.07 41.18
N SER A 44 -4.39 -39.76 40.22
CA SER A 44 -3.46 -40.68 39.50
C SER A 44 -3.37 -40.58 37.96
N ARG A 45 -3.88 -39.52 37.32
CA ARG A 45 -3.72 -39.35 35.84
C ARG A 45 -3.25 -37.98 35.33
N GLY A 46 -2.76 -37.08 36.18
CA GLY A 46 -2.50 -35.68 35.80
C GLY A 46 -1.11 -35.31 35.25
N ARG A 47 -0.20 -36.27 34.94
CA ARG A 47 1.17 -35.92 34.51
C ARG A 47 1.36 -35.77 32.99
N LYS A 48 0.52 -36.38 32.16
CA LYS A 48 0.66 -36.29 30.70
C LYS A 48 0.02 -35.00 30.16
N ASP A 49 -1.11 -34.60 30.72
CA ASP A 49 -1.95 -33.51 30.22
C ASP A 49 -1.37 -32.12 30.57
N MET A 50 -0.68 -32.02 31.72
CA MET A 50 0.04 -30.81 32.11
C MET A 50 1.28 -30.56 31.23
N ALA A 51 1.94 -31.61 30.72
CA ALA A 51 3.12 -31.45 29.88
C ALA A 51 2.80 -30.79 28.53
N GLU A 52 1.59 -31.01 28.01
CA GLU A 52 1.11 -30.45 26.75
C GLU A 52 0.68 -28.98 26.89
N ALA A 53 0.00 -28.61 27.99
CA ALA A 53 -0.32 -27.22 28.29
C ALA A 53 0.93 -26.36 28.64
N ILE A 54 1.95 -26.96 29.27
CA ILE A 54 3.22 -26.27 29.57
C ILE A 54 4.04 -26.07 28.28
N ALA A 55 3.86 -26.92 27.27
CA ALA A 55 4.54 -26.79 25.98
C ALA A 55 4.09 -25.54 25.19
N ASP A 56 2.81 -25.17 25.27
CA ASP A 56 2.28 -23.93 24.68
C ASP A 56 2.78 -22.66 25.40
N THR A 57 3.17 -22.76 26.67
CA THR A 57 3.85 -21.70 27.42
C THR A 57 5.38 -21.76 27.35
N ARG A 58 5.98 -22.60 26.49
CA ARG A 58 7.42 -22.50 26.23
C ARG A 58 7.70 -21.09 25.74
N ARG A 59 8.38 -20.32 26.59
CA ARG A 59 8.95 -19.01 26.25
C ARG A 59 9.49 -19.10 24.84
N LEU A 60 8.90 -18.34 23.92
CA LEU A 60 9.50 -18.10 22.62
C LEU A 60 10.95 -17.72 22.92
N PHE A 61 11.90 -18.53 22.45
CA PHE A 61 13.32 -18.20 22.53
C PHE A 61 13.55 -17.00 21.60
N SER A 62 13.09 -15.82 22.01
CA SER A 62 13.44 -14.58 21.36
C SER A 62 14.94 -14.41 21.57
N LYS A 63 15.71 -14.34 20.48
CA LYS A 63 17.12 -13.95 20.55
C LYS A 63 17.22 -12.71 21.46
N PRO A 64 18.17 -12.66 22.40
CA PRO A 64 18.40 -11.47 23.21
C PRO A 64 18.52 -10.26 22.27
N GLN A 65 17.75 -9.21 22.49
CA GLN A 65 17.88 -7.98 21.71
C GLN A 65 19.31 -7.47 21.87
N THR A 66 20.02 -7.26 20.76
CA THR A 66 21.38 -6.76 20.81
C THR A 66 21.36 -5.26 21.17
N LEU A 67 22.46 -4.74 21.73
CA LEU A 67 22.57 -3.29 21.98
C LEU A 67 22.38 -2.47 20.70
N ASN A 68 22.77 -3.03 19.55
CA ASN A 68 22.56 -2.41 18.25
C ASN A 68 21.08 -2.44 17.80
N ASP A 69 20.28 -3.43 18.21
CA ASP A 69 18.83 -3.44 17.97
C ASP A 69 18.07 -2.48 18.90
N ALA A 70 18.59 -2.27 20.12
CA ALA A 70 17.99 -1.39 21.12
C ALA A 70 18.25 0.11 20.85
N TYR A 71 19.43 0.44 20.31
CA TYR A 71 19.88 1.82 20.10
C TYR A 71 20.18 2.17 18.63
N GLY A 72 20.19 1.18 17.73
CA GLY A 72 20.28 1.43 16.29
C GLY A 72 18.98 2.04 15.77
N PRO A 73 19.04 2.91 14.76
CA PRO A 73 17.84 3.52 14.20
C PRO A 73 16.91 2.43 13.64
N PRO A 74 15.71 2.23 14.20
CA PRO A 74 14.72 1.34 13.61
C PRO A 74 14.14 2.08 12.42
N SER A 75 14.63 1.82 11.22
CA SER A 75 14.16 2.63 10.10
C SER A 75 14.07 1.85 8.81
N ASN A 76 13.30 0.76 8.82
CA ASN A 76 12.67 0.32 7.58
C ASN A 76 11.83 1.51 7.05
N PHE A 77 12.24 2.08 5.93
CA PHE A 77 11.56 3.20 5.29
C PHE A 77 11.19 2.85 3.86
N LEU A 78 10.07 3.40 3.42
CA LEU A 78 9.59 3.35 2.07
C LEU A 78 8.93 4.70 1.79
N GLU A 79 9.49 5.42 0.85
CA GLU A 79 9.05 6.75 0.44
C GLU A 79 8.79 6.71 -1.07
N ILE A 80 7.59 7.13 -1.46
CA ILE A 80 7.21 7.25 -2.87
C ILE A 80 6.71 8.66 -3.12
N ASP A 81 7.39 9.36 -4.02
CA ASP A 81 6.99 10.68 -4.49
C ASP A 81 6.42 10.57 -5.92
N VAL A 82 5.32 11.28 -6.18
CA VAL A 82 4.78 11.46 -7.54
C VAL A 82 4.91 12.93 -7.91
N SER A 83 5.61 13.25 -9.00
CA SER A 83 5.94 14.64 -9.35
C SER A 83 6.15 14.84 -10.85
N ASN A 84 6.58 16.04 -11.24
CA ASN A 84 6.96 16.40 -12.61
C ASN A 84 5.91 15.99 -13.65
N PRO A 85 4.66 16.49 -13.55
CA PRO A 85 3.65 16.21 -14.55
C PRO A 85 4.12 16.70 -15.93
N GLU A 86 4.04 15.84 -16.94
CA GLU A 86 4.39 16.17 -18.32
C GLU A 86 3.29 15.67 -19.26
N THR A 87 2.76 16.57 -20.08
CA THR A 87 1.79 16.23 -21.11
C THR A 87 2.51 15.78 -22.37
N VAL A 88 2.35 14.51 -22.71
CA VAL A 88 2.97 13.85 -23.86
C VAL A 88 1.93 13.70 -24.97
N GLY A 89 2.36 13.84 -26.22
CA GLY A 89 1.54 13.66 -27.42
C GLY A 89 1.05 14.97 -28.03
N VAL A 90 0.25 14.86 -29.10
CA VAL A 90 -0.29 16.01 -29.85
C VAL A 90 -1.78 15.81 -30.14
N GLY A 91 -2.54 16.89 -30.12
CA GLY A 91 -3.97 16.89 -30.46
C GLY A 91 -4.82 16.06 -29.49
N ARG A 92 -5.59 15.12 -30.04
CA ARG A 92 -6.51 14.23 -29.29
C ARG A 92 -5.82 13.05 -28.59
N GLY A 93 -4.57 12.76 -28.95
CA GLY A 93 -3.78 11.68 -28.35
C GLY A 93 -2.94 12.11 -27.15
N ARG A 94 -3.16 13.33 -26.63
CA ARG A 94 -2.41 13.85 -25.48
C ARG A 94 -2.78 13.13 -24.19
N PHE A 95 -1.80 12.96 -23.31
CA PHE A 95 -2.00 12.44 -21.96
C PHE A 95 -0.91 12.94 -21.01
N THR A 96 -1.25 13.10 -19.74
CA THR A 96 -0.30 13.51 -18.70
C THR A 96 0.34 12.30 -18.05
N THR A 97 1.68 12.31 -17.99
CA THR A 97 2.51 11.35 -17.26
C THR A 97 3.09 11.99 -16.02
N TYR A 98 3.34 11.18 -15.01
CA TYR A 98 3.95 11.59 -13.75
C TYR A 98 5.23 10.81 -13.55
N GLU A 99 6.22 11.46 -12.97
CA GLU A 99 7.43 10.83 -12.48
C GLU A 99 7.18 10.26 -11.09
N ILE A 100 7.46 8.98 -10.93
CA ILE A 100 7.42 8.27 -9.66
C ILE A 100 8.86 8.04 -9.22
N ARG A 101 9.19 8.51 -8.02
CA ARG A 101 10.47 8.23 -7.36
C ARG A 101 10.22 7.36 -6.15
N LEU A 102 10.90 6.21 -6.08
CA LEU A 102 10.91 5.31 -4.93
C LEU A 102 12.25 5.46 -4.21
N LYS A 103 12.21 5.52 -2.88
CA LYS A 103 13.36 5.34 -2.01
C LYS A 103 13.00 4.38 -0.88
N THR A 104 13.76 3.33 -0.69
CA THR A 104 13.50 2.34 0.34
C THR A 104 14.75 1.57 0.73
N ASN A 105 14.81 1.11 1.98
CA ASN A 105 15.80 0.13 2.43
C ASN A 105 15.20 -1.29 2.61
N LEU A 106 13.92 -1.49 2.28
CA LEU A 106 13.27 -2.77 2.41
C LEU A 106 13.93 -3.82 1.50
N PRO A 107 14.16 -5.06 1.98
CA PRO A 107 14.84 -6.10 1.20
C PRO A 107 13.98 -6.68 0.07
N ILE A 108 12.64 -6.52 0.14
CA ILE A 108 11.71 -7.03 -0.88
C ILE A 108 11.84 -6.29 -2.22
N PHE A 109 12.31 -5.05 -2.20
CA PHE A 109 12.58 -4.26 -3.40
C PHE A 109 14.00 -4.51 -3.89
N LYS A 110 14.12 -4.86 -5.18
CA LYS A 110 15.42 -5.12 -5.83
C LYS A 110 16.29 -3.87 -5.84
N LEU A 111 15.71 -2.76 -6.31
CA LEU A 111 16.34 -1.45 -6.30
C LEU A 111 15.99 -0.68 -5.03
N LYS A 112 16.97 -0.01 -4.42
CA LYS A 112 16.77 0.88 -3.26
C LYS A 112 16.25 2.24 -3.66
N GLU A 113 16.60 2.67 -4.87
CA GLU A 113 16.06 3.86 -5.50
C GLU A 113 15.66 3.54 -6.95
N SER A 114 14.52 4.05 -7.39
CA SER A 114 14.09 3.96 -8.79
C SER A 114 13.34 5.23 -9.21
N ARG A 115 13.39 5.54 -10.51
CA ARG A 115 12.67 6.65 -11.14
C ARG A 115 12.01 6.16 -12.41
N VAL A 116 10.69 6.17 -12.45
CA VAL A 116 9.89 5.68 -13.58
C VAL A 116 8.81 6.70 -13.96
N ARG A 117 8.37 6.72 -15.22
CA ARG A 117 7.23 7.54 -15.65
C ARG A 117 5.98 6.67 -15.85
N ARG A 118 4.84 7.13 -15.33
CA ARG A 118 3.54 6.45 -15.46
C ARG A 118 2.44 7.42 -15.80
N ARG A 119 1.46 6.98 -16.59
CA ARG A 119 0.21 7.74 -16.81
C ARG A 119 -0.90 7.18 -15.92
N TYR A 120 -1.96 7.96 -15.72
CA TYR A 120 -3.11 7.57 -14.89
C TYR A 120 -3.67 6.18 -15.22
N SER A 121 -3.78 5.81 -16.50
CA SER A 121 -4.28 4.49 -16.91
C SER A 121 -3.38 3.31 -16.49
N ASP A 122 -2.11 3.55 -16.18
CA ASP A 122 -1.23 2.51 -15.64
C ASP A 122 -1.52 2.28 -14.16
N PHE A 123 -1.95 3.30 -13.42
CA PHE A 123 -2.43 3.15 -12.05
C PHE A 123 -3.77 2.41 -12.01
N GLU A 124 -4.66 2.67 -12.97
CA GLU A 124 -5.91 1.89 -13.13
C GLU A 124 -5.60 0.41 -13.33
N TRP A 125 -4.61 0.09 -14.16
CA TRP A 125 -4.14 -1.28 -14.36
C TRP A 125 -3.57 -1.88 -13.08
N LEU A 126 -2.67 -1.19 -12.37
CA LEU A 126 -2.09 -1.68 -11.12
C LEU A 126 -3.18 -1.97 -10.08
N ARG A 127 -4.17 -1.06 -9.94
CA ARG A 127 -5.31 -1.27 -9.05
C ARG A 127 -6.09 -2.52 -9.42
N GLY A 128 -6.44 -2.70 -10.69
CA GLY A 128 -7.18 -3.88 -11.14
C GLY A 128 -6.42 -5.19 -10.91
N GLU A 129 -5.10 -5.17 -11.11
CA GLU A 129 -4.24 -6.33 -10.87
C GLU A 129 -4.17 -6.70 -9.38
N LEU A 130 -4.00 -5.70 -8.51
CA LEU A 130 -4.00 -5.90 -7.05
C LEU A 130 -5.35 -6.37 -6.52
N GLU A 131 -6.46 -5.90 -7.08
CA GLU A 131 -7.80 -6.36 -6.71
C GLU A 131 -8.08 -7.80 -7.15
N ARG A 132 -7.43 -8.27 -8.22
CA ARG A 132 -7.60 -9.64 -8.74
C ARG A 132 -6.74 -10.65 -7.99
N GLU A 133 -5.44 -10.36 -7.84
CA GLU A 133 -4.47 -11.31 -7.29
C GLU A 133 -4.38 -11.22 -5.76
N SER A 134 -4.61 -10.02 -5.19
CA SER A 134 -4.39 -9.77 -3.77
C SER A 134 -5.70 -9.59 -3.01
N LYS A 135 -5.80 -10.15 -1.80
CA LYS A 135 -6.94 -9.93 -0.87
C LYS A 135 -6.87 -8.58 -0.14
N VAL A 136 -6.18 -7.61 -0.75
CA VAL A 136 -5.93 -6.29 -0.17
C VAL A 136 -7.09 -5.36 -0.49
N VAL A 137 -7.52 -4.57 0.49
CA VAL A 137 -8.44 -3.46 0.25
C VAL A 137 -7.68 -2.35 -0.45
N VAL A 138 -7.77 -2.31 -1.78
CA VAL A 138 -7.04 -1.35 -2.60
C VAL A 138 -7.69 0.04 -2.44
N PRO A 139 -6.91 1.08 -2.08
CA PRO A 139 -7.43 2.44 -1.97
C PRO A 139 -8.05 2.93 -3.29
N PRO A 140 -9.05 3.83 -3.24
CA PRO A 140 -9.62 4.41 -4.45
C PRO A 140 -8.59 5.30 -5.15
N LEU A 141 -8.58 5.27 -6.48
CA LEU A 141 -7.82 6.23 -7.29
C LEU A 141 -8.52 7.59 -7.32
N PRO A 142 -7.77 8.70 -7.51
CA PRO A 142 -8.39 10.00 -7.76
C PRO A 142 -9.29 9.91 -8.98
N GLY A 143 -10.52 10.43 -8.86
CA GLY A 143 -11.59 10.17 -9.82
C GLY A 143 -11.20 10.41 -11.28
N LYS A 144 -11.63 9.49 -12.15
CA LYS A 144 -11.56 9.65 -13.60
C LYS A 144 -12.52 10.78 -13.97
N ALA A 145 -12.01 12.00 -14.07
CA ALA A 145 -12.82 13.19 -14.31
C ALA A 145 -13.39 13.21 -15.73
N PHE A 146 -14.33 12.32 -16.03
CA PHE A 146 -14.97 12.15 -17.33
C PHE A 146 -15.61 13.45 -17.82
N PHE A 147 -16.25 14.22 -16.92
CA PHE A 147 -16.84 15.52 -17.25
C PHE A 147 -15.81 16.59 -17.67
N ARG A 148 -14.55 16.45 -17.24
CA ARG A 148 -13.46 17.34 -17.65
C ARG A 148 -12.86 16.99 -19.02
N GLN A 149 -13.27 15.87 -19.62
CA GLN A 149 -12.86 15.48 -20.98
C GLN A 149 -13.82 15.98 -22.07
N LEU A 150 -14.97 16.55 -21.68
CA LEU A 150 -15.95 17.04 -22.64
C LEU A 150 -15.40 18.24 -23.43
N PRO A 151 -15.67 18.31 -24.75
CA PRO A 151 -15.30 19.47 -25.55
C PRO A 151 -16.12 20.72 -25.14
N PHE A 152 -15.62 21.90 -25.50
CA PHE A 152 -16.28 23.20 -25.29
C PHE A 152 -16.40 23.66 -23.82
N ARG A 153 -15.38 23.36 -23.00
CA ARG A 153 -15.23 23.92 -21.66
C ARG A 153 -14.48 25.25 -21.71
N GLY A 154 -14.73 26.13 -20.74
CA GLY A 154 -13.98 27.37 -20.55
C GLY A 154 -12.64 27.20 -19.83
N ASP A 155 -12.32 25.98 -19.39
CA ASP A 155 -11.06 25.60 -18.75
C ASP A 155 -10.30 24.57 -19.62
N ASP A 156 -9.03 24.33 -19.29
CA ASP A 156 -8.19 23.33 -19.97
C ASP A 156 -8.55 21.87 -19.59
N GLY A 157 -9.69 21.67 -18.92
CA GLY A 157 -10.28 20.37 -18.63
C GLY A 157 -9.36 19.46 -17.80
N ILE A 158 -8.89 18.37 -18.41
CA ILE A 158 -7.96 17.41 -17.78
C ILE A 158 -6.50 17.87 -17.80
N TYR A 159 -6.20 18.98 -18.48
CA TYR A 159 -4.87 19.58 -18.57
C TYR A 159 -4.72 20.84 -17.72
N ASP A 160 -5.77 21.21 -16.99
CA ASP A 160 -5.72 22.31 -16.03
C ASP A 160 -4.74 21.99 -14.88
N ASP A 161 -3.90 22.94 -14.53
CA ASP A 161 -2.82 22.75 -13.54
C ASP A 161 -3.36 22.35 -12.16
N SER A 162 -4.49 22.92 -11.73
CA SER A 162 -5.12 22.57 -10.44
C SER A 162 -5.57 21.11 -10.44
N PHE A 163 -6.14 20.67 -11.56
CA PHE A 163 -6.58 19.30 -11.73
C PHE A 163 -5.41 18.30 -11.77
N ILE A 164 -4.32 18.65 -12.46
CA ILE A 164 -3.11 17.85 -12.52
C ILE A 164 -2.50 17.69 -11.12
N GLU A 165 -2.45 18.76 -10.34
CA GLU A 165 -1.88 18.74 -8.99
C GLU A 165 -2.74 17.94 -8.00
N ASP A 166 -4.06 18.13 -8.00
CA ASP A 166 -5.00 17.33 -7.20
C ASP A 166 -4.88 15.83 -7.52
N ARG A 167 -4.79 15.51 -8.82
CA ARG A 167 -4.57 14.13 -9.27
C ARG A 167 -3.23 13.61 -8.81
N ARG A 168 -2.14 14.37 -8.94
CA ARG A 168 -0.79 14.00 -8.52
C ARG A 168 -0.78 13.62 -7.03
N GLN A 169 -1.37 14.45 -6.17
CA GLN A 169 -1.50 14.17 -4.73
C GLN A 169 -2.29 12.90 -4.45
N GLY A 170 -3.42 12.69 -5.14
CA GLY A 170 -4.22 11.48 -5.00
C GLY A 170 -3.46 10.21 -5.42
N LEU A 171 -2.70 10.28 -6.50
CA LEU A 171 -1.87 9.17 -6.99
C LEU A 171 -0.72 8.85 -6.03
N GLU A 172 -0.10 9.87 -5.44
CA GLU A 172 0.94 9.72 -4.41
C GLU A 172 0.38 9.02 -3.15
N GLN A 173 -0.77 9.49 -2.65
CA GLN A 173 -1.43 8.88 -1.50
C GLN A 173 -1.84 7.42 -1.77
N PHE A 174 -2.33 7.13 -2.97
CA PHE A 174 -2.65 5.78 -3.40
C PHE A 174 -1.42 4.86 -3.34
N LEU A 175 -0.29 5.27 -3.95
CA LEU A 175 0.91 4.45 -3.99
C LEU A 175 1.53 4.24 -2.62
N ASN A 176 1.60 5.28 -1.78
CA ASN A 176 2.14 5.13 -0.43
C ASN A 176 1.32 4.14 0.41
N LYS A 177 -0.02 4.14 0.28
CA LYS A 177 -0.89 3.18 0.97
C LYS A 177 -0.72 1.75 0.44
N VAL A 178 -0.66 1.59 -0.88
CA VAL A 178 -0.49 0.27 -1.53
C VAL A 178 0.89 -0.31 -1.20
N ALA A 179 1.95 0.45 -1.43
CA ALA A 179 3.32 -0.02 -1.22
C ALA A 179 3.69 -0.20 0.26
N GLY A 180 2.96 0.43 1.18
CA GLY A 180 3.05 0.18 2.62
C GLY A 180 2.38 -1.13 3.07
N HIS A 181 1.57 -1.77 2.23
CA HIS A 181 0.81 -2.96 2.62
C HIS A 181 1.62 -4.25 2.37
N PRO A 182 1.89 -5.09 3.40
CA PRO A 182 2.74 -6.28 3.25
C PRO A 182 2.29 -7.26 2.17
N LEU A 183 0.98 -7.49 2.03
CA LEU A 183 0.46 -8.36 0.97
C LEU A 183 0.68 -7.78 -0.43
N ALA A 184 0.55 -6.46 -0.62
CA ALA A 184 0.79 -5.83 -1.91
C ALA A 184 2.29 -5.80 -2.26
N GLN A 185 3.18 -5.73 -1.24
CA GLN A 185 4.62 -5.84 -1.44
C GLN A 185 5.05 -7.20 -1.99
N ASN A 186 4.26 -8.26 -1.79
CA ASN A 186 4.54 -9.58 -2.36
C ASN A 186 4.16 -9.68 -3.84
N GLU A 187 3.32 -8.77 -4.35
CA GLU A 187 2.78 -8.84 -5.70
C GLU A 187 3.79 -8.34 -6.73
N ARG A 188 4.04 -9.14 -7.76
CA ARG A 188 4.98 -8.80 -8.84
C ARG A 188 4.58 -7.53 -9.59
N CYS A 189 3.28 -7.27 -9.74
CA CYS A 189 2.77 -6.10 -10.45
C CYS A 189 3.21 -4.78 -9.81
N LEU A 190 3.34 -4.74 -8.47
CA LEU A 190 3.81 -3.55 -7.76
C LEU A 190 5.28 -3.26 -8.07
N HIS A 191 6.13 -4.29 -8.05
CA HIS A 191 7.55 -4.16 -8.37
C HIS A 191 7.75 -3.69 -9.81
N MET A 192 7.06 -4.32 -10.77
CA MET A 192 7.10 -3.92 -12.16
C MET A 192 6.63 -2.47 -12.35
N PHE A 193 5.58 -2.07 -11.64
CA PHE A 193 5.07 -0.71 -11.72
C PHE A 193 6.07 0.33 -11.19
N LEU A 194 6.78 0.06 -10.09
CA LEU A 194 7.68 1.01 -9.42
C LEU A 194 9.15 0.98 -9.90
N GLN A 195 9.62 -0.15 -10.42
CA GLN A 195 11.05 -0.36 -10.71
C GLN A 195 11.38 -0.53 -12.19
N ASP A 196 10.50 -1.15 -12.98
CA ASP A 196 10.77 -1.40 -14.39
C ASP A 196 10.47 -0.15 -15.22
N GLU A 197 11.17 0.12 -16.32
CA GLU A 197 10.87 1.31 -17.14
C GLU A 197 9.51 1.20 -17.85
N ILE A 198 9.16 -0.01 -18.27
CA ILE A 198 7.95 -0.31 -19.05
C ILE A 198 7.06 -1.25 -18.24
N VAL A 199 5.77 -0.93 -18.14
CA VAL A 199 4.77 -1.84 -17.58
C VAL A 199 4.31 -2.78 -18.68
N ASP A 200 4.74 -4.04 -18.62
CA ASP A 200 4.26 -5.07 -19.53
C ASP A 200 2.88 -5.58 -19.06
N LYS A 201 1.84 -5.10 -19.74
CA LYS A 201 0.44 -5.45 -19.44
C LYS A 201 0.06 -6.84 -19.92
N THR A 202 0.87 -7.47 -20.80
CA THR A 202 0.56 -8.81 -21.32
C THR A 202 0.76 -9.91 -20.28
N LEU A 203 1.53 -9.63 -19.22
CA LEU A 203 1.68 -10.52 -18.06
C LEU A 203 0.34 -10.83 -17.36
N SER A 204 -0.65 -9.93 -17.47
CA SER A 204 -2.01 -10.15 -16.95
C SER A 204 -2.92 -10.99 -17.88
N LEU A 205 -2.54 -11.18 -19.14
CA LEU A 205 -3.35 -11.87 -20.17
C LEU A 205 -3.07 -13.38 -20.27
N GLY A 206 -2.22 -13.93 -19.41
CA GLY A 206 -1.84 -15.35 -19.40
C GLY A 206 -2.99 -16.34 -19.15
N PHE A 207 -4.19 -15.87 -18.78
CA PHE A 207 -5.35 -16.73 -18.50
C PHE A 207 -6.64 -16.33 -19.22
N GLU A 208 -6.65 -15.32 -20.11
CA GLU A 208 -7.91 -14.83 -20.69
C GLU A 208 -7.83 -14.61 -22.21
N SER A 209 -7.32 -15.61 -22.93
CA SER A 209 -7.52 -15.72 -24.37
C SER A 209 -8.00 -17.12 -24.76
N ILE A 210 -9.24 -17.46 -24.37
CA ILE A 210 -10.01 -18.43 -25.17
C ILE A 210 -10.44 -17.67 -26.44
N PRO A 211 -9.99 -18.07 -27.63
CA PRO A 211 -10.47 -17.46 -28.86
C PRO A 211 -11.97 -17.74 -29.00
N VAL A 212 -12.78 -16.68 -28.98
CA VAL A 212 -14.20 -16.76 -29.35
C VAL A 212 -14.24 -17.21 -30.82
N ALA A 213 -14.60 -18.46 -31.04
CA ALA A 213 -14.81 -19.02 -32.37
C ALA A 213 -15.89 -18.19 -33.08
N LYS A 214 -15.48 -17.43 -34.11
CA LYS A 214 -16.40 -16.83 -35.07
C LYS A 214 -17.23 -17.95 -35.71
N HIS A 215 -18.49 -18.07 -35.31
CA HIS A 215 -19.48 -18.81 -36.07
C HIS A 215 -19.68 -18.10 -37.41
N ARG A 216 -19.15 -18.70 -38.48
CA ARG A 216 -19.62 -18.43 -39.84
C ARG A 216 -21.00 -19.08 -39.96
N GLY A 217 -22.04 -18.26 -39.89
CA GLY A 217 -23.38 -18.61 -40.37
C GLY A 217 -23.46 -18.29 -41.85
N THR A 218 -23.90 -19.28 -42.61
CA THR A 218 -24.22 -19.32 -44.05
C THR A 218 -25.17 -18.24 -44.51
#